data_AF-A0A8I0HMM8-F1
#
_entry.id   AF-A0A8I0HMM8-F1
#
_cell.length_a   1.000
_cell.length_b   1.000
_cell.length_c   1.000
_cell.angle_alpha   90.00
_cell.angle_beta   90.00
_cell.angle_gamma   90.00
#
_symmetry.space_group_name_H-M   'P 1'
#
loop_
_entity.id
_entity.type
_entity.pdbx_description
1 polymer ?
#
loop_
_entity_poly.entity_id
_entity_poly.type
_entity_poly.pdbx_seq_one_letter_code
_entity_poly.pdbx_strand_id
1 'polypeptide(L)'
;MARKHAHAVPLVLTALLLAGCVNTPDTAVDITTGEVAVDDTTTPPPVGTPSRPAEVPEEDVPDESSVDKPPAPCTDNPMASDFAPFLEQGIIPVGALGATPDSTAPVDDVYYHFQIGENGYDSCAALSYLVLNGANGDAERSAGIGAAIHDAVVLFHRGEMISAPAPFQMKTVEKVTRTADDRIEVLYGHAGGASAQGVTERHLFTFIHTGDGLTGEGSLPADIDDHARLDLQQANLP
;
A
#
# COMPACT_ATOMS: atom_id res chain seq x y z
N MET A 1 -39.86 24.86 54.93
CA MET A 1 -38.46 24.58 55.34
C MET A 1 -37.86 23.69 54.25
N ALA A 2 -36.75 23.91 53.56
CA ALA A 2 -35.83 25.03 53.42
C ALA A 2 -35.23 24.89 51.99
N ARG A 3 -35.09 26.00 51.26
CA ARG A 3 -34.28 26.11 50.03
C ARG A 3 -32.80 25.90 50.34
N LYS A 4 -32.00 25.61 49.29
CA LYS A 4 -30.56 25.95 49.06
C LYS A 4 -29.67 24.71 48.85
N HIS A 5 -28.64 24.66 48.00
CA HIS A 5 -27.93 25.67 47.19
C HIS A 5 -27.33 24.98 45.94
N ALA A 6 -27.33 25.70 44.83
CA ALA A 6 -26.47 25.44 43.68
C ALA A 6 -25.02 25.78 44.04
N HIS A 7 -24.06 24.96 43.61
CA HIS A 7 -22.66 25.34 43.55
C HIS A 7 -22.18 25.21 42.10
N ALA A 8 -22.06 26.38 41.46
CA ALA A 8 -21.28 26.58 40.26
C ALA A 8 -19.79 26.46 40.62
N VAL A 9 -19.05 25.68 39.85
CA VAL A 9 -17.58 25.63 39.91
C VAL A 9 -17.04 26.43 38.72
N PRO A 10 -16.11 27.37 38.94
CA PRO A 10 -15.69 28.31 37.92
C PRO A 10 -14.63 27.73 36.97
N LEU A 11 -14.76 28.21 35.74
CA LEU A 11 -13.81 28.22 34.63
C LEU A 11 -12.42 28.72 35.06
N VAL A 12 -11.35 27.97 34.74
CA VAL A 12 -9.98 28.50 34.69
C VAL A 12 -9.48 28.33 33.26
N LEU A 13 -9.53 29.44 32.53
CA LEU A 13 -8.95 29.64 31.22
C LEU A 13 -7.46 29.96 31.43
N THR A 14 -6.56 29.08 30.99
CA THR A 14 -5.12 29.37 30.98
C THR A 14 -4.68 29.47 29.52
N ALA A 15 -4.64 30.70 29.00
CA ALA A 15 -3.99 31.02 27.74
C ALA A 15 -2.47 31.14 27.98
N LEU A 16 -1.67 30.26 27.40
CA LEU A 16 -0.24 30.51 27.20
C LEU A 16 -0.01 30.87 25.73
N LEU A 17 0.28 32.14 25.50
CA LEU A 17 0.95 32.65 24.32
C LEU A 17 2.46 32.52 24.56
N LEU A 18 3.15 31.76 23.72
CA LEU A 18 4.60 31.87 23.54
C LEU A 18 4.89 32.05 22.04
N ALA A 19 5.35 33.25 21.73
CA ALA A 19 5.89 33.66 20.45
C ALA A 19 7.40 33.41 20.41
N GLY A 20 7.93 33.20 19.20
CA GLY A 20 9.35 33.25 18.86
C GLY A 20 9.93 31.87 18.51
N CYS A 21 10.74 31.66 17.47
CA CYS A 21 11.32 32.53 16.45
C CYS A 21 11.58 31.70 15.19
N VAL A 22 11.41 32.34 14.03
CA VAL A 22 11.98 31.93 12.74
C VAL A 22 13.49 31.75 12.89
N ASN A 23 14.03 30.69 12.29
CA ASN A 23 15.42 30.65 11.86
C ASN A 23 15.54 29.86 10.55
N THR A 24 15.54 30.61 9.45
CA THR A 24 16.06 30.16 8.15
C THR A 24 17.47 30.72 8.05
N PRO A 25 18.50 29.87 7.94
CA PRO A 25 19.73 30.26 7.29
C PRO A 25 19.67 29.89 5.81
N ASP A 26 19.68 30.92 4.98
CA ASP A 26 20.18 30.88 3.61
C ASP A 26 21.53 30.15 3.60
N THR A 27 21.70 29.22 2.67
CA THR A 27 23.04 28.93 2.14
C THR A 27 22.91 28.85 0.63
N ALA A 28 23.06 30.03 0.02
CA ALA A 28 23.54 30.14 -1.35
C ALA A 28 24.91 29.46 -1.40
N VAL A 29 25.05 28.44 -2.24
CA VAL A 29 26.36 27.97 -2.69
C VAL A 29 26.48 28.29 -4.17
N ASP A 30 27.63 28.87 -4.42
CA ASP A 30 28.11 29.61 -5.56
C ASP A 30 28.13 28.82 -6.86
N ILE A 31 27.83 29.53 -7.95
CA ILE A 31 27.97 29.06 -9.33
C ILE A 31 29.46 29.15 -9.66
N THR A 32 30.14 28.01 -9.80
CA THR A 32 31.45 27.99 -10.48
C THR A 32 31.28 27.48 -11.90
N THR A 33 31.40 28.42 -12.83
CA THR A 33 31.64 28.20 -14.25
C THR A 33 33.12 27.90 -14.46
N GLY A 34 33.45 26.82 -15.18
CA GLY A 34 34.79 26.53 -15.71
C GLY A 34 34.65 25.39 -16.72
N GLU A 35 34.42 25.71 -17.98
CA GLU A 35 35.43 25.92 -19.03
C GLU A 35 35.70 24.64 -19.82
N VAL A 36 35.48 24.77 -21.13
CA VAL A 36 35.56 23.77 -22.17
C VAL A 36 37.03 23.44 -22.47
N ALA A 37 37.35 22.15 -22.60
CA ALA A 37 38.51 21.71 -23.36
C ALA A 37 38.06 20.65 -24.38
N VAL A 38 37.99 21.11 -25.63
CA VAL A 38 38.00 20.28 -26.85
C VAL A 38 39.43 19.76 -27.01
N ASP A 39 39.61 18.46 -27.22
CA ASP A 39 40.80 17.98 -27.91
C ASP A 39 40.38 16.96 -28.98
N ASP A 40 40.75 17.33 -30.19
CA ASP A 40 40.48 16.68 -31.47
C ASP A 40 41.84 16.17 -31.94
N THR A 41 42.02 14.86 -32.09
CA THR A 41 43.19 14.31 -32.79
C THR A 41 42.78 13.07 -33.59
N THR A 42 42.53 13.34 -34.88
CA THR A 42 42.48 12.36 -35.97
C THR A 42 43.92 12.07 -36.46
N THR A 43 44.29 10.80 -36.65
CA THR A 43 45.44 10.40 -37.51
C THR A 43 45.17 9.01 -38.15
N PRO A 44 45.45 8.80 -39.46
CA PRO A 44 45.02 7.66 -40.29
C PRO A 44 45.95 6.40 -40.25
N PRO A 45 45.60 5.28 -40.95
CA PRO A 45 46.14 3.94 -40.65
C PRO A 45 47.31 3.53 -41.56
N PRO A 46 48.03 2.43 -41.23
CA PRO A 46 48.82 1.68 -42.20
C PRO A 46 48.12 0.39 -42.67
N VAL A 47 48.25 0.13 -43.98
CA VAL A 47 47.79 -1.03 -44.75
C VAL A 47 48.84 -2.15 -44.73
N GLY A 48 48.42 -3.43 -44.65
CA GLY A 48 49.25 -4.58 -45.06
C GLY A 48 48.94 -5.97 -44.47
N THR A 49 47.90 -6.65 -44.97
CA THR A 49 47.69 -8.08 -45.38
C THR A 49 48.73 -9.18 -44.99
N PRO A 50 48.43 -10.50 -44.75
CA PRO A 50 47.35 -11.37 -45.28
C PRO A 50 46.60 -12.33 -44.30
N SER A 51 45.52 -12.90 -44.84
CA SER A 51 44.48 -13.79 -44.31
C SER A 51 44.89 -15.03 -43.49
N ARG A 52 44.11 -15.30 -42.44
CA ARG A 52 43.88 -16.61 -41.83
C ARG A 52 42.35 -16.81 -41.73
N PRO A 53 41.77 -17.94 -42.18
CA PRO A 53 40.35 -18.20 -41.96
C PRO A 53 40.16 -18.48 -40.46
N ALA A 54 39.42 -17.62 -39.77
CA ALA A 54 38.90 -17.91 -38.44
C ALA A 54 37.41 -18.26 -38.60
N GLU A 55 37.02 -19.34 -37.93
CA GLU A 55 35.66 -19.89 -37.85
C GLU A 55 34.58 -18.82 -37.73
N VAL A 56 33.53 -19.00 -38.51
CA VAL A 56 32.23 -18.36 -38.32
C VAL A 56 31.74 -18.76 -36.93
N PRO A 57 31.56 -17.82 -35.98
CA PRO A 57 30.77 -18.12 -34.80
C PRO A 57 29.36 -18.45 -35.29
N GLU A 58 28.89 -19.65 -34.96
CA GLU A 58 27.48 -19.99 -35.10
C GLU A 58 26.68 -18.91 -34.36
N GLU A 59 25.84 -18.18 -35.09
CA GLU A 59 24.89 -17.27 -34.49
C GLU A 59 24.01 -18.10 -33.55
N ASP A 60 24.14 -17.81 -32.25
CA ASP A 60 23.21 -18.27 -31.22
C ASP A 60 21.83 -17.72 -31.62
N VAL A 61 21.05 -18.57 -32.28
CA VAL A 61 19.65 -18.28 -32.58
C VAL A 61 18.95 -18.22 -31.23
N PRO A 62 18.38 -17.08 -30.82
CA PRO A 62 17.59 -17.06 -29.59
C PRO A 62 16.45 -18.07 -29.74
N ASP A 63 16.36 -18.98 -28.78
CA ASP A 63 15.30 -19.97 -28.66
C ASP A 63 13.96 -19.22 -28.51
N GLU A 64 13.30 -18.94 -29.65
CA GLU A 64 11.90 -18.53 -29.72
C GLU A 64 11.00 -19.72 -29.34
N SER A 65 11.08 -20.13 -28.07
CA SER A 65 10.05 -20.94 -27.42
C SER A 65 9.45 -20.20 -26.24
N SER A 66 9.21 -18.90 -26.40
CA SER A 66 8.14 -18.25 -25.64
C SER A 66 6.84 -18.53 -26.38
N VAL A 67 6.23 -19.69 -26.09
CA VAL A 67 4.85 -19.96 -26.50
C VAL A 67 4.00 -18.88 -25.84
N ASP A 68 3.64 -17.87 -26.65
CA ASP A 68 2.82 -16.74 -26.28
C ASP A 68 1.46 -17.30 -25.82
N LYS A 69 1.31 -17.49 -24.51
CA LYS A 69 0.02 -17.87 -23.92
C LYS A 69 -0.94 -16.75 -24.31
N PRO A 70 -2.07 -17.06 -24.99
CA PRO A 70 -3.05 -16.03 -25.31
C PRO A 70 -3.40 -15.26 -24.02
N PRO A 71 -3.42 -13.92 -24.06
CA PRO A 71 -3.72 -13.13 -22.88
C PRO A 71 -5.06 -13.62 -22.30
N ALA A 72 -5.06 -13.86 -20.98
CA ALA A 72 -6.26 -14.32 -20.31
C ALA A 72 -7.39 -13.28 -20.55
N PRO A 73 -8.63 -13.73 -20.80
CA PRO A 73 -9.74 -12.81 -20.98
C PRO A 73 -9.98 -12.02 -19.68
N CYS A 74 -10.35 -10.75 -19.83
CA CYS A 74 -10.72 -9.90 -18.71
C CYS A 74 -11.87 -10.51 -17.89
N THR A 75 -11.82 -10.35 -16.58
CA THR A 75 -12.87 -10.80 -15.68
C THR A 75 -13.00 -9.92 -14.44
N ASP A 76 -14.24 -9.73 -14.00
CA ASP A 76 -14.58 -9.05 -12.74
C ASP A 76 -14.76 -10.05 -11.58
N ASN A 77 -14.42 -11.33 -11.81
CA ASN A 77 -14.49 -12.37 -10.79
C ASN A 77 -13.16 -12.47 -10.03
N PRO A 78 -13.09 -12.07 -8.75
CA PRO A 78 -11.84 -12.09 -7.99
C PRO A 78 -11.35 -13.51 -7.68
N MET A 79 -12.19 -14.55 -7.85
CA MET A 79 -11.76 -15.96 -7.79
C MET A 79 -10.78 -16.35 -8.90
N ALA A 80 -10.60 -15.50 -9.93
CA ALA A 80 -9.61 -15.71 -10.97
C ALA A 80 -8.24 -15.10 -10.63
N SER A 81 -8.11 -14.39 -9.51
CA SER A 81 -6.85 -13.79 -9.04
C SER A 81 -6.07 -14.74 -8.12
N ASP A 82 -4.84 -14.36 -7.83
CA ASP A 82 -4.01 -14.94 -6.76
C ASP A 82 -4.56 -14.71 -5.34
N PHE A 83 -5.60 -13.88 -5.16
CA PHE A 83 -6.33 -13.75 -3.90
C PHE A 83 -7.37 -14.89 -3.68
N ALA A 84 -7.62 -15.73 -4.68
CA ALA A 84 -8.60 -16.82 -4.60
C ALA A 84 -8.45 -17.75 -3.38
N PRO A 85 -7.23 -18.16 -2.93
CA PRO A 85 -7.09 -19.00 -1.75
C PRO A 85 -7.71 -18.37 -0.49
N PHE A 86 -7.61 -17.05 -0.32
CA PHE A 86 -8.21 -16.36 0.82
C PHE A 86 -9.73 -16.28 0.69
N LEU A 87 -10.25 -16.12 -0.53
CA LEU A 87 -11.69 -16.12 -0.80
C LEU A 87 -12.34 -17.47 -0.51
N GLU A 88 -11.66 -18.57 -0.86
CA GLU A 88 -12.14 -19.93 -0.61
C GLU A 88 -12.24 -20.24 0.89
N GLN A 89 -11.29 -19.70 1.67
CA GLN A 89 -11.19 -19.94 3.10
C GLN A 89 -12.03 -18.94 3.92
N GLY A 90 -12.24 -17.72 3.41
CA GLY A 90 -12.96 -16.65 4.12
C GLY A 90 -12.20 -16.05 5.30
N ILE A 91 -10.90 -16.38 5.42
CA ILE A 91 -10.01 -15.92 6.49
C ILE A 91 -8.63 -15.53 5.92
N ILE A 92 -7.95 -14.60 6.60
CA ILE A 92 -6.58 -14.14 6.27
C ILE A 92 -5.79 -14.05 7.58
N PRO A 93 -4.53 -14.52 7.67
CA PRO A 93 -3.72 -14.31 8.85
C PRO A 93 -3.47 -12.82 9.08
N VAL A 94 -3.40 -12.43 10.34
CA VAL A 94 -3.15 -11.05 10.73
C VAL A 94 -1.75 -10.93 11.32
N GLY A 95 -1.03 -9.89 10.89
CA GLY A 95 0.27 -9.52 11.43
C GLY A 95 0.30 -8.12 12.01
N ALA A 96 1.34 -7.81 12.78
CA ALA A 96 1.76 -6.44 13.02
C ALA A 96 2.62 -5.94 11.85
N LEU A 97 2.84 -4.63 11.74
CA LEU A 97 3.83 -4.09 10.82
C LEU A 97 5.21 -4.67 11.12
N GLY A 98 5.89 -5.20 10.10
CA GLY A 98 7.23 -5.75 10.20
C GLY A 98 8.32 -4.68 10.14
N ALA A 99 9.55 -5.09 9.81
CA ALA A 99 10.70 -4.18 9.72
C ALA A 99 10.60 -3.20 8.54
N THR A 100 9.74 -3.50 7.56
CA THR A 100 9.47 -2.69 6.37
C THR A 100 7.97 -2.61 6.11
N PRO A 101 7.48 -1.60 5.36
CA PRO A 101 6.08 -1.50 4.95
C PRO A 101 5.54 -2.75 4.24
N ASP A 102 6.42 -3.52 3.59
CA ASP A 102 6.08 -4.68 2.77
C ASP A 102 5.93 -5.97 3.57
N SER A 103 6.31 -5.94 4.85
CA SER A 103 6.44 -7.13 5.68
C SER A 103 5.46 -7.12 6.85
N THR A 104 4.96 -8.29 7.20
CA THR A 104 4.19 -8.56 8.42
C THR A 104 5.06 -9.28 9.44
N ALA A 105 4.89 -8.95 10.72
CA ALA A 105 5.34 -9.79 11.82
C ALA A 105 4.15 -10.65 12.26
N PRO A 106 4.26 -11.99 12.29
CA PRO A 106 3.13 -12.86 12.58
C PRO A 106 2.60 -12.62 13.99
N VAL A 107 1.28 -12.61 14.12
CA VAL A 107 0.59 -12.65 15.41
C VAL A 107 -0.08 -14.01 15.53
N ASP A 108 0.35 -14.79 16.52
CA ASP A 108 -0.14 -16.16 16.71
C ASP A 108 -1.65 -16.19 16.94
N ASP A 109 -2.33 -17.09 16.23
CA ASP A 109 -3.76 -17.38 16.35
C ASP A 109 -4.67 -16.15 16.19
N VAL A 110 -4.30 -15.23 15.28
CA VAL A 110 -5.16 -14.12 14.88
C VAL A 110 -5.45 -14.14 13.39
N TYR A 111 -6.73 -14.26 13.05
CA TYR A 111 -7.23 -14.29 11.68
C TYR A 111 -8.30 -13.24 11.48
N TYR A 112 -8.31 -12.64 10.30
CA TYR A 112 -9.35 -11.74 9.83
C TYR A 112 -10.42 -12.54 9.08
N HIS A 113 -11.58 -12.71 9.72
CA HIS A 113 -12.74 -13.36 9.11
C HIS A 113 -13.50 -12.32 8.30
N PHE A 114 -13.65 -12.55 7.00
CA PHE A 114 -14.12 -11.50 6.09
C PHE A 114 -15.17 -11.98 5.09
N GLN A 115 -15.88 -10.99 4.55
CA GLN A 115 -16.69 -11.10 3.34
C GLN A 115 -16.35 -9.94 2.41
N ILE A 116 -16.62 -10.10 1.12
CA ILE A 116 -16.50 -8.99 0.16
C ILE A 116 -17.64 -7.99 0.44
N GLY A 117 -17.26 -6.76 0.77
CA GLY A 117 -18.16 -5.62 0.91
C GLY A 117 -18.46 -4.97 -0.42
N GLU A 118 -17.42 -4.39 -1.01
CA GLU A 118 -17.47 -3.75 -2.33
C GLU A 118 -16.52 -4.49 -3.28
N ASN A 119 -17.05 -4.92 -4.43
CA ASN A 119 -16.25 -5.55 -5.48
C ASN A 119 -15.94 -4.53 -6.58
N GLY A 120 -14.71 -4.00 -6.56
CA GLY A 120 -14.15 -3.18 -7.63
C GLY A 120 -13.12 -3.92 -8.48
N TYR A 121 -13.06 -5.26 -8.39
CA TYR A 121 -12.08 -6.09 -9.09
C TYR A 121 -12.35 -6.09 -10.59
N ASP A 122 -11.28 -5.93 -11.35
CA ASP A 122 -11.23 -5.97 -12.81
C ASP A 122 -9.81 -6.40 -13.17
N SER A 123 -9.69 -7.58 -13.79
CA SER A 123 -8.37 -8.15 -14.12
C SER A 123 -7.65 -7.41 -15.25
N CYS A 124 -8.31 -6.49 -15.94
CA CYS A 124 -7.74 -5.71 -17.04
C CYS A 124 -7.52 -4.24 -16.68
N ALA A 125 -8.11 -3.76 -15.58
CA ALA A 125 -7.79 -2.45 -15.04
C ALA A 125 -6.34 -2.38 -14.56
N ALA A 126 -5.69 -1.24 -14.78
CA ALA A 126 -4.36 -1.00 -14.24
C ALA A 126 -4.38 -1.02 -12.70
N LEU A 127 -5.40 -0.47 -12.04
CA LEU A 127 -5.69 -0.73 -10.64
C LEU A 127 -7.14 -1.15 -10.44
N SER A 128 -7.34 -2.18 -9.63
CA SER A 128 -8.64 -2.63 -9.15
C SER A 128 -8.56 -3.01 -7.67
N TYR A 129 -9.71 -3.27 -7.04
CA TYR A 129 -9.76 -3.44 -5.58
C TYR A 129 -10.87 -4.37 -5.10
N LEU A 130 -10.70 -4.89 -3.89
CA LEU A 130 -11.77 -5.44 -3.07
C LEU A 130 -11.80 -4.70 -1.74
N VAL A 131 -12.99 -4.30 -1.30
CA VAL A 131 -13.22 -3.92 0.10
C VAL A 131 -13.66 -5.16 0.85
N LEU A 132 -12.92 -5.49 1.90
CA LEU A 132 -13.23 -6.61 2.79
C LEU A 132 -13.85 -6.06 4.07
N ASN A 133 -15.02 -6.54 4.44
CA ASN A 133 -15.63 -6.25 5.75
C ASN A 133 -15.52 -7.47 6.64
N GLY A 134 -15.14 -7.29 7.90
CA GLY A 134 -14.88 -8.44 8.73
C GLY A 134 -14.59 -8.13 10.18
N ALA A 135 -14.07 -9.14 10.86
CA ALA A 135 -13.60 -9.00 12.23
C ALA A 135 -12.44 -9.95 12.53
N ASN A 136 -11.53 -9.49 13.38
CA ASN A 136 -10.46 -10.34 13.89
C ASN A 136 -11.01 -11.38 14.87
N GLY A 137 -10.37 -12.54 14.89
CA GLY A 137 -10.69 -13.66 15.77
C GLY A 137 -9.58 -14.70 15.75
N ASP A 138 -9.91 -15.92 16.21
CA ASP A 138 -9.02 -17.08 16.16
C ASP A 138 -9.20 -17.84 14.82
N ALA A 139 -8.52 -18.97 14.64
CA ALA A 139 -8.63 -19.78 13.43
C ALA A 139 -10.06 -20.26 13.12
N GLU A 140 -10.91 -20.40 14.15
CA GLU A 140 -12.24 -21.01 14.01
C GLU A 140 -13.35 -19.97 13.82
N ARG A 141 -13.21 -18.79 14.42
CA ARG A 141 -14.28 -17.79 14.43
C ARG A 141 -13.79 -16.38 14.74
N SER A 142 -14.56 -15.40 14.25
CA SER A 142 -14.44 -14.01 14.70
C SER A 142 -14.66 -13.85 16.22
N ALA A 143 -14.03 -12.84 16.83
CA ALA A 143 -14.14 -12.58 18.26
C ALA A 143 -15.56 -12.16 18.73
N GLY A 144 -16.42 -11.73 17.81
CA GLY A 144 -17.81 -11.34 18.10
C GLY A 144 -17.97 -10.06 18.93
N ILE A 145 -16.92 -9.23 19.02
CA ILE A 145 -16.94 -7.94 19.74
C ILE A 145 -16.77 -6.78 18.76
N GLY A 146 -17.47 -5.67 19.03
CA GLY A 146 -17.42 -4.49 18.15
C GLY A 146 -16.02 -3.87 17.98
N ALA A 147 -15.14 -4.06 18.96
CA ALA A 147 -13.74 -3.63 18.91
C ALA A 147 -12.89 -4.37 17.87
N ALA A 148 -13.27 -5.61 17.51
CA ALA A 148 -12.57 -6.44 16.55
C ALA A 148 -13.09 -6.28 15.13
N ILE A 149 -14.13 -5.46 14.91
CA ILE A 149 -14.69 -5.18 13.58
C ILE A 149 -13.80 -4.17 12.88
N HIS A 150 -13.32 -4.56 11.72
CA HIS A 150 -12.44 -3.79 10.85
C HIS A 150 -12.84 -4.00 9.39
N ASP A 151 -12.42 -3.07 8.55
CA ASP A 151 -12.45 -3.20 7.10
C ASP A 151 -11.03 -3.12 6.55
N ALA A 152 -10.79 -3.68 5.36
CA ALA A 152 -9.52 -3.56 4.67
C ALA A 152 -9.74 -3.42 3.16
N VAL A 153 -8.75 -2.87 2.46
CA VAL A 153 -8.74 -2.81 1.00
C VAL A 153 -7.59 -3.68 0.48
N VAL A 154 -7.91 -4.64 -0.38
CA VAL A 154 -6.91 -5.38 -1.15
C VAL A 154 -6.88 -4.79 -2.55
N LEU A 155 -5.69 -4.49 -3.05
CA LEU A 155 -5.47 -3.86 -4.34
C LEU A 155 -4.88 -4.85 -5.32
N PHE A 156 -5.16 -4.64 -6.59
CA PHE A 156 -4.70 -5.48 -7.68
C PHE A 156 -4.15 -4.62 -8.81
N HIS A 157 -3.06 -5.05 -9.44
CA HIS A 157 -2.53 -4.50 -10.67
C HIS A 157 -2.75 -5.50 -11.80
N ARG A 158 -3.61 -5.18 -12.78
CA ARG A 158 -3.89 -6.06 -13.94
C ARG A 158 -4.24 -7.51 -13.53
N GLY A 159 -5.06 -7.64 -12.50
CA GLY A 159 -5.52 -8.93 -11.97
C GLY A 159 -4.58 -9.63 -11.00
N GLU A 160 -3.36 -9.13 -10.81
CA GLU A 160 -2.41 -9.64 -9.81
C GLU A 160 -2.55 -8.87 -8.50
N MET A 161 -2.62 -9.56 -7.37
CA MET A 161 -2.74 -8.95 -6.06
C MET A 161 -1.47 -8.20 -5.68
N ILE A 162 -1.66 -7.00 -5.15
CA ILE A 162 -0.59 -6.19 -4.56
C ILE A 162 -0.55 -6.50 -3.06
N SER A 163 0.52 -7.15 -2.63
CA SER A 163 0.77 -7.49 -1.21
C SER A 163 1.78 -6.56 -0.53
N ALA A 164 2.41 -5.65 -1.29
CA ALA A 164 3.41 -4.70 -0.82
C ALA A 164 3.02 -3.25 -1.21
N PRO A 165 2.88 -2.32 -0.25
CA PRO A 165 2.96 -2.54 1.19
C PRO A 165 1.84 -3.46 1.72
N ALA A 166 2.08 -4.08 2.88
CA ALA A 166 1.12 -4.98 3.51
C ALA A 166 -0.20 -4.22 3.82
N PRO A 167 -1.37 -4.68 3.33
CA PRO A 167 -2.62 -3.97 3.54
C PRO A 167 -2.97 -3.84 5.01
N PHE A 168 -3.39 -2.65 5.44
CA PHE A 168 -3.76 -2.39 6.82
C PHE A 168 -5.27 -2.46 7.03
N GLN A 169 -5.65 -2.84 8.24
CA GLN A 169 -7.02 -2.78 8.69
C GLN A 169 -7.38 -1.37 9.15
N MET A 170 -8.59 -0.93 8.84
CA MET A 170 -9.19 0.26 9.42
C MET A 170 -10.54 0.01 10.09
N LYS A 171 -11.08 1.01 10.79
CA LYS A 171 -12.34 0.83 11.50
C LYS A 171 -13.47 0.64 10.50
N THR A 172 -13.47 1.46 9.46
CA THR A 172 -14.33 1.30 8.29
C THR A 172 -13.65 1.80 7.02
N VAL A 173 -14.00 1.21 5.88
CA VAL A 173 -13.77 1.78 4.55
C VAL A 173 -15.09 2.41 4.11
N GLU A 174 -15.16 3.74 4.13
CA GLU A 174 -16.42 4.46 3.83
C GLU A 174 -16.66 4.61 2.32
N LYS A 175 -15.59 4.73 1.54
CA LYS A 175 -15.67 4.87 0.09
C LYS A 175 -14.35 4.49 -0.57
N VAL A 176 -14.42 3.82 -1.72
CA VAL A 176 -13.30 3.67 -2.65
C VAL A 176 -13.66 4.37 -3.97
N THR A 177 -12.71 5.04 -4.60
CA THR A 177 -12.91 5.70 -5.89
C THR A 177 -11.66 5.54 -6.75
N ARG A 178 -11.80 4.87 -7.90
CA ARG A 178 -10.79 4.89 -8.97
C ARG A 178 -10.77 6.30 -9.59
N THR A 179 -9.72 7.05 -9.33
CA THR A 179 -9.58 8.45 -9.79
C THR A 179 -8.75 8.57 -11.08
N ALA A 180 -7.89 7.58 -11.33
CA ALA A 180 -7.16 7.38 -12.58
C ALA A 180 -6.80 5.89 -12.74
N ASP A 181 -6.22 5.51 -13.88
CA ASP A 181 -5.78 4.14 -14.14
C ASP A 181 -4.78 3.64 -13.07
N ASP A 182 -3.90 4.52 -12.62
CA ASP A 182 -2.84 4.26 -11.63
C ASP A 182 -3.20 4.73 -10.22
N ARG A 183 -4.44 5.19 -9.97
CA ARG A 183 -4.83 5.82 -8.70
C ARG A 183 -6.17 5.35 -8.15
N ILE A 184 -6.15 4.96 -6.88
CA ILE A 184 -7.34 4.65 -6.09
C ILE A 184 -7.34 5.51 -4.83
N GLU A 185 -8.39 6.31 -4.65
CA GLU A 185 -8.64 7.07 -3.44
C GLU A 185 -9.56 6.27 -2.50
N VAL A 186 -9.20 6.24 -1.21
CA VAL A 186 -9.97 5.56 -0.17
C VAL A 186 -10.25 6.54 0.97
N LEU A 187 -11.52 6.65 1.33
CA LEU A 187 -11.99 7.35 2.53
C LEU A 187 -12.12 6.32 3.66
N TYR A 188 -11.24 6.42 4.64
CA TYR A 188 -11.25 5.60 5.85
C TYR A 188 -11.96 6.30 6.99
N GLY A 189 -12.73 5.54 7.76
CA GLY A 189 -13.16 5.92 9.10
C GLY A 189 -12.21 5.34 10.14
N HIS A 190 -11.79 6.15 11.09
CA HIS A 190 -10.88 5.80 12.19
C HIS A 190 -11.51 6.09 13.55
N ALA A 191 -11.15 5.28 14.55
CA ALA A 191 -11.55 5.47 15.93
C ALA A 191 -10.38 6.13 16.69
N GLY A 192 -10.35 7.46 16.76
CA GLY A 192 -9.27 8.26 17.39
C GLY A 192 -9.19 8.13 18.92
N GLY A 193 -9.82 7.11 19.49
CA GLY A 193 -9.89 6.83 20.92
C GLY A 193 -10.13 5.34 21.12
N ALA A 194 -10.96 4.97 22.10
CA ALA A 194 -11.31 3.55 22.26
C ALA A 194 -12.10 3.05 21.04
N SER A 195 -11.73 1.90 20.48
CA SER A 195 -12.35 1.32 19.27
C SER A 195 -13.87 1.12 19.37
N ALA A 196 -14.40 0.97 20.59
CA ALA A 196 -15.83 0.86 20.86
C ALA A 196 -16.62 2.17 20.64
N GLN A 197 -15.95 3.32 20.48
CA GLN A 197 -16.58 4.61 20.20
C GLN A 197 -17.06 4.74 18.76
N GLY A 198 -16.68 3.81 17.88
CA GLY A 198 -16.97 3.88 16.45
C GLY A 198 -16.06 4.87 15.73
N VAL A 199 -16.50 5.33 14.54
CA VAL A 199 -15.74 6.26 13.70
C VAL A 199 -15.85 7.68 14.26
N THR A 200 -14.74 8.24 14.71
CA THR A 200 -14.64 9.63 15.21
C THR A 200 -13.85 10.52 14.25
N GLU A 201 -13.01 9.92 13.42
CA GLU A 201 -12.10 10.60 12.49
C GLU A 201 -12.23 10.01 11.09
N ARG A 202 -11.89 10.82 10.08
CA ARG A 202 -11.94 10.42 8.67
C ARG A 202 -10.65 10.82 7.98
N HIS A 203 -10.12 9.90 7.19
CA HIS A 203 -8.85 10.06 6.51
C HIS A 203 -9.02 9.71 5.03
N LEU A 204 -8.56 10.60 4.16
CA LEU A 204 -8.52 10.38 2.73
C LEU A 204 -7.09 10.03 2.33
N PHE A 205 -6.90 8.86 1.74
CA PHE A 205 -5.60 8.38 1.27
C PHE A 205 -5.71 7.92 -0.17
N THR A 206 -4.73 8.27 -0.99
CA THR A 206 -4.66 7.88 -2.39
C THR A 206 -3.52 6.90 -2.56
N PHE A 207 -3.85 5.68 -2.99
CA PHE A 207 -2.90 4.70 -3.47
C PHE A 207 -2.52 5.01 -4.91
N ILE A 208 -1.23 4.92 -5.22
CA ILE A 208 -0.64 5.24 -6.53
C ILE A 208 0.26 4.09 -6.93
N HIS A 209 -0.03 3.44 -8.05
CA HIS A 209 0.84 2.40 -8.60
C HIS A 209 1.84 3.00 -9.57
N THR A 210 3.12 2.78 -9.30
CA THR A 210 4.25 3.29 -10.10
C THR A 210 5.03 2.13 -10.70
N GLY A 211 6.08 2.42 -11.48
CA GLY A 211 7.00 1.39 -11.96
C GLY A 211 7.75 0.65 -10.83
N ASP A 212 7.85 1.27 -9.66
CA ASP A 212 8.56 0.74 -8.49
C ASP A 212 7.62 0.04 -7.49
N GLY A 213 6.33 -0.10 -7.83
CA GLY A 213 5.31 -0.70 -6.96
C GLY A 213 4.29 0.33 -6.45
N LEU A 214 3.60 -0.04 -5.36
CA LEU A 214 2.52 0.76 -4.79
C LEU A 214 3.05 1.74 -3.74
N THR A 215 2.67 3.01 -3.87
CA THR A 215 2.90 4.07 -2.89
C THR A 215 1.59 4.78 -2.58
N GLY A 216 1.63 5.84 -1.78
CA GLY A 216 0.46 6.67 -1.58
C GLY A 216 0.73 8.02 -0.95
N GLU A 217 -0.31 8.84 -0.98
CA GLU A 217 -0.32 10.21 -0.47
C GLU A 217 -1.64 10.53 0.21
N GLY A 218 -1.64 11.59 1.03
CA GLY A 218 -2.82 12.04 1.76
C GLY A 218 -2.67 11.88 3.26
N SER A 219 -3.79 11.66 3.94
CA SER A 219 -3.84 11.56 5.40
C SER A 219 -4.07 10.11 5.83
N LEU A 220 -3.39 9.70 6.89
CA LEU A 220 -3.63 8.49 7.66
C LEU A 220 -3.60 8.88 9.15
N PRO A 221 -4.21 8.09 10.04
CA PRO A 221 -4.13 8.35 11.47
C PRO A 221 -2.68 8.20 11.97
N ALA A 222 -2.33 8.87 13.07
CA ALA A 222 -0.95 8.92 13.56
C ALA A 222 -0.43 7.57 14.08
N ASP A 223 -1.35 6.68 14.47
CA ASP A 223 -1.11 5.32 14.97
C ASP A 223 -1.23 4.25 13.86
N ILE A 224 -1.19 4.65 12.58
CA ILE A 224 -1.35 3.71 11.46
C ILE A 224 -0.34 2.54 11.46
N ASP A 225 0.85 2.74 12.04
CA ASP A 225 1.87 1.70 12.16
C ASP A 225 1.52 0.65 13.23
N ASP A 226 0.65 1.00 14.18
CA ASP A 226 0.13 0.08 15.21
C ASP A 226 -1.08 -0.73 14.70
N HIS A 227 -1.63 -0.39 13.53
CA HIS A 227 -2.74 -1.13 12.96
C HIS A 227 -2.32 -2.51 12.46
N ALA A 228 -3.17 -3.49 12.73
CA ALA A 228 -3.09 -4.83 12.15
C ALA A 228 -2.96 -4.79 10.61
N ARG A 229 -2.13 -5.69 10.09
CA ARG A 229 -1.87 -5.90 8.67
C ARG A 229 -2.43 -7.25 8.23
N LEU A 230 -2.93 -7.32 7.00
CA LEU A 230 -3.27 -8.58 6.36
C LEU A 230 -1.98 -9.25 5.86
N ASP A 231 -1.72 -10.47 6.31
CA ASP A 231 -0.62 -11.28 5.78
C ASP A 231 -1.08 -12.00 4.52
N LEU A 232 -0.81 -11.39 3.37
CA LEU A 232 -1.16 -11.93 2.06
C LEU A 232 -0.06 -12.85 1.49
N GLN A 233 1.04 -13.07 2.22
CA GLN A 233 2.12 -13.97 1.79
C GLN A 233 1.87 -15.41 2.25
N GLN A 234 1.00 -15.62 3.24
CA GLN A 234 0.66 -16.93 3.78
C GLN A 234 -0.75 -17.38 3.40
N ALA A 235 -0.88 -17.93 2.19
CA ALA A 235 -2.16 -18.48 1.70
C ALA A 235 -2.53 -19.86 2.29
N ASN A 236 -1.55 -20.57 2.88
CA ASN A 236 -1.77 -21.87 3.51
C ASN A 236 -2.15 -21.68 4.98
N LEU A 237 -3.45 -21.71 5.27
CA LEU A 237 -3.98 -21.65 6.63
C LEU A 237 -4.05 -23.08 7.21
N PRO A 238 -3.99 -23.24 8.54
CA PRO A 238 -4.01 -24.56 9.20
C PRO A 238 -5.30 -25.36 8.96
#